data_AF-A0A556BA78-F1
#
_entry.id   AF-A0A556BA78-F1
#
_cell.length_a   1.000
_cell.length_b   1.000
_cell.length_c   1.000
_cell.angle_alpha   90.00
_cell.angle_beta   90.00
_cell.angle_gamma   90.00
#
_symmetry.space_group_name_H-M   'P 1'
#
loop_
_entity.id
_entity.type
_entity.pdbx_description
1 polymer ?
#
loop_
_entity_poly.entity_id
_entity_poly.type
_entity_poly.pdbx_seq_one_letter_code
_entity_poly.pdbx_strand_id
1 'polypeptide(L)'
;MSAIHAAYYDLMGMSYLLRLQKNQKNNAVHIFPLARDICLIIYQINKELFDDSISIDPNIKKIRHRVKLYEKRDNIKIYNRIMDFHINQFGNDIDNLGFYLKEGQLVGSTIYPTYIFIDTDFFPDLSQESQIDLKSFFVKVGETINLLKEKLVIDSNGTLKYSEFPIFVHNDEKNYRDKDIHDSVFFIGEAEEKIIITRLILSLQEASTCIWLYNILQLNTTELNLDKYILMRLSSIKIDEVMDNIKNMNKFLKGKFTQIDESYNYEFSRLISDYDKDIGEECRVLRNMIHYNKNDVNFLDYLHIKLADDSTYIDGLLNKIINNYMEPLCLLITNYLDVDNKRSMNDWEKISKRLYSRLSGILRR
;
A
#
# COMPACT_ATOMS: atom_id res chain seq x y z
N MET A 1 4.28 -24.92 -15.60
CA MET A 1 5.43 -24.02 -15.49
C MET A 1 5.98 -24.16 -14.07
N SER A 2 7.17 -23.64 -13.73
CA SER A 2 7.80 -23.88 -12.41
C SER A 2 7.75 -22.64 -11.51
N ALA A 3 7.90 -22.81 -10.19
CA ALA A 3 8.04 -21.71 -9.22
C ALA A 3 9.08 -20.66 -9.62
N ILE A 4 10.16 -21.10 -10.31
CA ILE A 4 11.20 -20.25 -10.87
C ILE A 4 10.64 -19.27 -11.91
N HIS A 5 9.71 -19.71 -12.76
CA HIS A 5 9.06 -18.85 -13.75
C HIS A 5 8.15 -17.81 -13.09
N ALA A 6 7.33 -18.22 -12.12
CA ALA A 6 6.47 -17.29 -11.38
C ALA A 6 7.29 -16.22 -10.65
N ALA A 7 8.34 -16.63 -9.92
CA ALA A 7 9.25 -15.70 -9.25
C ALA A 7 9.94 -14.74 -10.23
N TYR A 8 10.36 -15.26 -11.39
CA TYR A 8 10.96 -14.43 -12.43
C TYR A 8 9.96 -13.37 -12.93
N TYR A 9 8.72 -13.76 -13.26
CA TYR A 9 7.68 -12.83 -13.71
C TYR A 9 7.34 -11.78 -12.64
N ASP A 10 7.30 -12.16 -11.36
CA ASP A 10 7.11 -11.23 -10.26
C ASP A 10 8.25 -10.20 -10.19
N LEU A 11 9.52 -10.63 -10.22
CA LEU A 11 10.68 -9.71 -10.21
C LEU A 11 10.76 -8.83 -11.45
N MET A 12 10.38 -9.37 -12.60
CA MET A 12 10.21 -8.61 -13.82
C MET A 12 9.19 -7.49 -13.65
N GLY A 13 8.08 -7.81 -13.01
CA GLY A 13 7.06 -6.83 -12.71
C GLY A 13 7.48 -5.78 -11.69
N MET A 14 8.21 -6.18 -10.64
CA MET A 14 8.74 -5.22 -9.67
C MET A 14 9.76 -4.27 -10.31
N SER A 15 10.62 -4.78 -11.19
CA SER A 15 11.56 -3.96 -11.98
C SER A 15 10.81 -2.94 -12.84
N TYR A 16 9.69 -3.36 -13.44
CA TYR A 16 8.83 -2.51 -14.25
C TYR A 16 8.18 -1.40 -13.42
N LEU A 17 7.61 -1.73 -12.25
CA LEU A 17 6.98 -0.75 -11.35
C LEU A 17 7.97 0.28 -10.79
N LEU A 18 9.20 -0.11 -10.47
CA LEU A 18 10.24 0.83 -10.03
C LEU A 18 10.54 1.93 -11.06
N ARG A 19 10.34 1.64 -12.35
CA ARG A 19 10.55 2.62 -13.44
C ARG A 19 9.42 3.65 -13.56
N LEU A 20 8.30 3.46 -12.85
CA LEU A 20 7.19 4.42 -12.78
C LEU A 20 7.53 5.72 -12.04
N GLN A 21 8.74 5.83 -11.46
CA GLN A 21 9.23 6.98 -10.69
C GLN A 21 9.15 8.35 -11.40
N LYS A 22 9.01 8.37 -12.74
CA LYS A 22 8.88 9.61 -13.51
C LYS A 22 7.47 10.22 -13.44
N ASN A 23 6.47 9.50 -12.94
CA ASN A 23 5.10 9.99 -12.80
C ASN A 23 4.94 10.81 -11.50
N GLN A 24 4.38 12.02 -11.59
CA GLN A 24 4.25 12.91 -10.43
C GLN A 24 3.32 12.34 -9.34
N LYS A 25 2.15 11.80 -9.73
CA LYS A 25 1.21 11.19 -8.78
C LYS A 25 1.76 9.95 -8.07
N ASN A 26 2.56 9.15 -8.78
CA ASN A 26 3.18 7.97 -8.19
C ASN A 26 3.97 8.30 -6.92
N ASN A 27 4.84 9.31 -7.00
CA ASN A 27 5.77 9.63 -5.92
C ASN A 27 5.09 10.15 -4.65
N ALA A 28 3.89 10.74 -4.76
CA ALA A 28 3.18 11.30 -3.61
C ALA A 28 2.40 10.25 -2.80
N VAL A 29 1.73 9.31 -3.47
CA VAL A 29 0.75 8.42 -2.82
C VAL A 29 1.10 6.94 -2.97
N HIS A 30 1.55 6.53 -4.16
CA HIS A 30 1.56 5.13 -4.59
C HIS A 30 2.90 4.43 -4.40
N ILE A 31 4.00 5.19 -4.33
CA ILE A 31 5.36 4.64 -4.20
C ILE A 31 5.51 3.76 -2.97
N PHE A 32 4.90 4.14 -1.84
CA PHE A 32 5.06 3.45 -0.56
C PHE A 32 4.26 2.14 -0.47
N PRO A 33 2.96 2.09 -0.85
CA PRO A 33 2.26 0.82 -1.00
C PRO A 33 2.94 -0.14 -1.97
N LEU A 34 3.49 0.35 -3.08
CA LEU A 34 4.25 -0.46 -4.03
C LEU A 34 5.57 -0.96 -3.44
N ALA A 35 6.31 -0.10 -2.75
CA ALA A 35 7.55 -0.46 -2.07
C ALA A 35 7.34 -1.61 -1.09
N ARG A 36 6.23 -1.59 -0.35
CA ARG A 36 5.85 -2.65 0.57
C ARG A 36 5.67 -3.99 -0.14
N ASP A 37 4.96 -4.00 -1.27
CA ASP A 37 4.72 -5.23 -2.05
C ASP A 37 6.00 -5.76 -2.70
N ILE A 38 6.84 -4.88 -3.22
CA ILE A 38 8.15 -5.24 -3.75
C ILE A 38 8.99 -5.92 -2.65
N CYS A 39 9.03 -5.36 -1.44
CA CYS A 39 9.74 -5.95 -0.31
C CYS A 39 9.18 -7.33 0.09
N LEU A 40 7.86 -7.51 0.03
CA LEU A 40 7.20 -8.79 0.27
C LEU A 40 7.64 -9.84 -0.74
N ILE A 41 7.58 -9.52 -2.04
CA ILE A 41 7.95 -10.43 -3.13
C ILE A 41 9.43 -10.81 -3.05
N ILE A 42 10.34 -9.82 -2.91
CA ILE A 42 11.78 -10.06 -2.78
C ILE A 42 12.06 -11.04 -1.63
N TYR A 43 11.43 -10.79 -0.49
CA TYR A 43 11.65 -11.63 0.66
C TYR A 43 11.17 -13.06 0.46
N GLN A 44 9.96 -13.26 -0.06
CA GLN A 44 9.42 -14.61 -0.21
C GLN A 44 10.22 -15.42 -1.22
N ILE A 45 10.65 -14.80 -2.33
CA ILE A 45 11.55 -15.45 -3.29
C ILE A 45 12.85 -15.86 -2.62
N ASN A 46 13.51 -14.96 -1.89
CA ASN A 46 14.76 -15.28 -1.20
C ASN A 46 14.60 -16.42 -0.19
N LYS A 47 13.52 -16.38 0.59
CA LYS A 47 13.24 -17.37 1.62
C LYS A 47 12.93 -18.75 1.01
N GLU A 48 12.07 -18.82 0.01
CA GLU A 48 11.46 -20.09 -0.42
C GLU A 48 12.19 -20.74 -1.60
N LEU A 49 12.89 -19.96 -2.42
CA LEU A 49 13.66 -20.50 -3.55
C LEU A 49 15.16 -20.58 -3.26
N PHE A 50 15.67 -19.74 -2.36
CA PHE A 50 17.10 -19.62 -2.06
C PHE A 50 17.46 -19.88 -0.60
N ASP A 51 16.53 -20.33 0.24
CA ASP A 51 16.75 -20.64 1.66
C ASP A 51 17.47 -19.50 2.43
N ASP A 52 17.08 -18.24 2.16
CA ASP A 52 17.71 -17.03 2.70
C ASP A 52 19.22 -16.89 2.39
N SER A 53 19.74 -17.60 1.37
CA SER A 53 21.17 -17.57 1.00
C SER A 53 21.62 -16.25 0.35
N ILE A 54 20.69 -15.39 -0.07
CA ILE A 54 21.01 -14.05 -0.56
C ILE A 54 20.89 -13.05 0.57
N SER A 55 21.96 -12.28 0.79
CA SER A 55 21.93 -11.15 1.71
C SER A 55 21.03 -10.05 1.16
N ILE A 56 19.98 -9.73 1.89
CA ILE A 56 19.03 -8.64 1.57
C ILE A 56 19.09 -7.57 2.67
N ASP A 57 18.77 -6.31 2.34
CA ASP A 57 18.72 -5.23 3.32
C ASP A 57 17.73 -5.57 4.46
N PRO A 58 18.10 -5.47 5.75
CA PRO A 58 17.22 -5.82 6.87
C PRO A 58 15.88 -5.06 6.87
N ASN A 59 15.84 -3.86 6.30
CA ASN A 59 14.62 -3.07 6.20
C ASN A 59 13.57 -3.70 5.29
N ILE A 60 13.96 -4.53 4.31
CA ILE A 60 13.02 -5.30 3.46
C ILE A 60 12.14 -6.22 4.34
N LYS A 61 12.75 -6.89 5.33
CA LYS A 61 12.03 -7.76 6.27
C LYS A 61 11.10 -6.97 7.20
N LYS A 62 11.50 -5.77 7.63
CA LYS A 62 10.69 -4.90 8.48
C LYS A 62 9.48 -4.36 7.72
N ILE A 63 9.69 -3.82 6.52
CA ILE A 63 8.65 -3.24 5.66
C ILE A 63 7.64 -4.30 5.24
N ARG A 64 8.09 -5.50 4.81
CA ARG A 64 7.15 -6.54 4.35
C ARG A 64 6.21 -7.05 5.44
N HIS A 65 6.58 -6.98 6.72
CA HIS A 65 5.67 -7.36 7.81
C HIS A 65 4.50 -6.40 7.97
N ARG A 66 4.60 -5.17 7.42
CA ARG A 66 3.53 -4.18 7.42
C ARG A 66 2.44 -4.43 6.37
N VAL A 67 2.53 -5.54 5.63
CA VAL A 67 1.42 -6.06 4.80
C VAL A 67 0.15 -6.25 5.61
N LYS A 68 0.28 -6.77 6.84
CA LYS A 68 -0.87 -6.98 7.74
C LYS A 68 -1.30 -5.64 8.29
N LEU A 69 -2.43 -5.15 7.79
CA LEU A 69 -2.91 -3.82 8.18
C LEU A 69 -3.49 -3.80 9.61
N TYR A 70 -3.85 -4.94 10.20
CA TYR A 70 -4.42 -5.01 11.55
C TYR A 70 -3.51 -5.74 12.54
N GLU A 71 -3.17 -5.11 13.67
CA GLU A 71 -2.32 -5.69 14.72
C GLU A 71 -3.03 -5.70 16.07
N LYS A 72 -3.74 -6.81 16.37
CA LYS A 72 -4.66 -6.96 17.52
C LYS A 72 -4.18 -6.37 18.85
N ARG A 73 -2.91 -6.49 19.19
CA ARG A 73 -2.36 -6.04 20.50
C ARG A 73 -1.63 -4.69 20.43
N ASP A 74 -1.30 -4.22 19.24
CA ASP A 74 -0.39 -3.10 19.04
C ASP A 74 -1.00 -1.95 18.24
N ASN A 75 -2.29 -2.04 17.85
CA ASN A 75 -3.01 -0.99 17.13
C ASN A 75 -2.89 0.40 17.77
N ILE A 76 -3.08 0.51 19.09
CA ILE A 76 -2.94 1.80 19.79
C ILE A 76 -1.49 2.26 19.85
N LYS A 77 -0.52 1.34 19.96
CA LYS A 77 0.91 1.67 19.96
C LYS A 77 1.34 2.18 18.59
N ILE A 78 0.81 1.59 17.52
CA ILE A 78 1.04 2.04 16.15
C ILE A 78 0.50 3.46 15.99
N TYR A 79 -0.75 3.70 16.37
CA TYR A 79 -1.32 5.05 16.34
C TYR A 79 -0.43 6.04 17.11
N ASN A 80 -0.06 5.73 18.36
CA ASN A 80 0.77 6.61 19.17
C ASN A 80 2.12 6.89 18.51
N ARG A 81 2.82 5.86 18.00
CA ARG A 81 4.12 6.06 17.34
C ARG A 81 4.01 6.89 16.05
N ILE A 82 2.91 6.76 15.30
CA ILE A 82 2.63 7.60 14.14
C ILE A 82 2.43 9.05 14.60
N MET A 83 1.61 9.28 15.63
CA MET A 83 1.38 10.64 16.16
C MET A 83 2.64 11.27 16.75
N ASP A 84 3.40 10.52 17.54
CA ASP A 84 4.67 10.98 18.12
C ASP A 84 5.62 11.44 17.02
N PHE A 85 5.71 10.68 15.92
CA PHE A 85 6.51 11.10 14.77
C PHE A 85 6.01 12.40 14.14
N HIS A 86 4.71 12.49 13.83
CA HIS A 86 4.15 13.70 13.23
C HIS A 86 4.31 14.93 14.13
N ILE A 87 4.11 14.79 15.43
CA ILE A 87 4.30 15.84 16.42
C ILE A 87 5.78 16.22 16.54
N ASN A 88 6.69 15.25 16.58
CA ASN A 88 8.12 15.52 16.68
C ASN A 88 8.66 16.22 15.42
N GLN A 89 8.17 15.83 14.24
CA GLN A 89 8.62 16.39 12.96
C GLN A 89 8.02 17.76 12.67
N PHE A 90 6.71 17.90 12.82
CA PHE A 90 6.00 19.10 12.38
C PHE A 90 5.60 20.02 13.53
N GLY A 91 5.68 19.56 14.78
CA GLY A 91 5.19 20.27 15.96
C GLY A 91 3.75 19.89 16.32
N ASN A 92 3.37 20.18 17.57
CA ASN A 92 1.99 20.04 18.07
C ASN A 92 1.22 21.37 18.07
N ASP A 93 1.79 22.42 17.48
CA ASP A 93 1.24 23.77 17.49
C ASP A 93 0.54 24.14 16.17
N ILE A 94 0.86 23.43 15.07
CA ILE A 94 0.32 23.65 13.73
C ILE A 94 -0.16 22.34 13.12
N ASP A 95 -0.82 22.42 11.96
CA ASP A 95 -1.18 21.22 11.19
C ASP A 95 0.03 20.32 10.97
N ASN A 96 -0.12 19.04 11.31
CA ASN A 96 0.98 18.07 11.39
C ASN A 96 0.68 16.76 10.67
N LEU A 97 -0.51 16.61 10.08
CA LEU A 97 -0.90 15.50 9.22
C LEU A 97 -1.15 16.01 7.80
N GLY A 98 -0.48 15.41 6.81
CA GLY A 98 -0.66 15.74 5.40
C GLY A 98 -1.58 14.73 4.70
N PHE A 99 -2.44 15.24 3.82
CA PHE A 99 -3.40 14.46 3.03
C PHE A 99 -3.36 14.86 1.56
N TYR A 100 -3.59 13.88 0.69
CA TYR A 100 -3.62 14.04 -0.76
C TYR A 100 -5.02 13.81 -1.30
N LEU A 101 -5.55 14.79 -2.04
CA LEU A 101 -6.91 14.77 -2.57
C LEU A 101 -6.93 14.77 -4.11
N LYS A 102 -7.78 13.92 -4.70
CA LYS A 102 -8.11 13.91 -6.13
C LYS A 102 -9.60 14.24 -6.27
N GLU A 103 -9.92 15.39 -6.88
CA GLU A 103 -11.32 15.79 -7.12
C GLU A 103 -12.17 15.78 -5.82
N GLY A 104 -11.57 16.19 -4.70
CA GLY A 104 -12.20 16.19 -3.38
C GLY A 104 -12.14 14.85 -2.64
N GLN A 105 -11.78 13.76 -3.32
CA GLN A 105 -11.65 12.44 -2.69
C GLN A 105 -10.29 12.23 -2.07
N LEU A 106 -10.26 11.59 -0.89
CA LEU A 106 -9.03 11.24 -0.21
C LEU A 106 -8.38 10.03 -0.89
N VAL A 107 -7.12 10.17 -1.27
CA VAL A 107 -6.38 9.10 -1.98
C VAL A 107 -5.09 8.70 -1.26
N GLY A 108 -4.60 9.53 -0.35
CA GLY A 108 -3.38 9.23 0.40
C GLY A 108 -3.17 10.15 1.58
N SER A 109 -2.20 9.79 2.42
CA SER A 109 -1.80 10.56 3.59
C SER A 109 -0.33 10.34 3.93
N THR A 110 0.20 11.21 4.77
CA THR A 110 1.51 11.01 5.41
C THR A 110 1.47 9.94 6.50
N ILE A 111 0.30 9.50 6.96
CA ILE A 111 0.15 8.45 7.97
C ILE A 111 0.62 7.09 7.45
N TYR A 112 0.35 6.79 6.17
CA TYR A 112 0.76 5.53 5.55
C TYR A 112 2.28 5.35 5.46
N PRO A 113 3.08 6.29 4.91
CA PRO A 113 4.54 6.16 4.92
C PRO A 113 5.10 6.01 6.33
N THR A 114 4.60 6.79 7.30
CA THR A 114 4.98 6.67 8.71
C THR A 114 4.72 5.26 9.25
N TYR A 115 3.58 4.65 8.90
CA TYR A 115 3.25 3.29 9.30
C TYR A 115 4.21 2.24 8.72
N ILE A 116 4.50 2.28 7.41
CA ILE A 116 5.32 1.24 6.77
C ILE A 116 6.79 1.28 7.21
N PHE A 117 7.29 2.47 7.59
CA PHE A 117 8.69 2.67 7.98
C PHE A 117 8.91 2.72 9.49
N ILE A 118 7.87 2.56 10.30
CA ILE A 118 7.93 2.83 11.74
C ILE A 118 9.03 2.05 12.48
N ASP A 119 9.39 0.85 12.01
CA ASP A 119 10.45 -0.01 12.59
C ASP A 119 11.76 0.00 11.80
N THR A 120 11.81 0.71 10.68
CA THR A 120 13.02 0.79 9.84
C THR A 120 14.03 1.77 10.41
N ASP A 121 15.27 1.61 9.99
CA ASP A 121 16.36 2.47 10.44
C ASP A 121 16.23 3.92 9.89
N PHE A 122 15.36 4.12 8.89
CA PHE A 122 15.00 5.43 8.33
C PHE A 122 14.09 6.28 9.25
N PHE A 123 13.64 5.72 10.37
CA PHE A 123 12.72 6.34 11.32
C PHE A 123 13.43 6.51 12.67
N PRO A 124 13.38 7.68 13.34
CA PRO A 124 12.30 8.68 13.33
C PRO A 124 12.67 10.08 12.82
N ASP A 125 13.84 10.30 12.22
CA ASP A 125 14.31 11.65 11.86
C ASP A 125 14.21 11.89 10.34
N LEU A 126 13.55 12.97 9.90
CA LEU A 126 13.51 13.42 8.49
C LEU A 126 14.64 14.41 8.18
N SER A 127 15.79 14.28 8.85
CA SER A 127 17.01 15.00 8.49
C SER A 127 17.38 14.76 7.01
N GLN A 128 18.19 15.63 6.43
CA GLN A 128 18.68 15.40 5.05
C GLN A 128 19.36 14.02 4.90
N GLU A 129 19.93 13.47 5.99
CA GLU A 129 20.55 12.15 6.02
C GLU A 129 19.52 11.03 5.80
N SER A 130 18.33 11.09 6.40
CA SER A 130 17.33 10.03 6.21
C SER A 130 16.68 10.04 4.83
N GLN A 131 16.62 11.20 4.17
CA GLN A 131 16.21 11.27 2.75
C GLN A 131 17.24 10.59 1.84
N ILE A 132 18.54 10.75 2.15
CA ILE A 132 19.63 10.04 1.46
C ILE A 132 19.52 8.53 1.73
N ASP A 133 19.18 8.13 2.96
CA ASP A 133 19.01 6.72 3.32
C ASP A 133 17.84 6.06 2.59
N LEU A 134 16.68 6.73 2.48
CA LEU A 134 15.52 6.21 1.77
C LEU A 134 15.81 6.01 0.27
N LYS A 135 16.49 6.97 -0.37
CA LYS A 135 16.92 6.83 -1.76
C LYS A 135 17.89 5.64 -1.92
N SER A 136 18.85 5.53 -1.01
CA SER A 136 19.84 4.45 -1.00
C SER A 136 19.18 3.08 -0.81
N PHE A 137 18.14 3.01 0.03
CA PHE A 137 17.32 1.82 0.20
C PHE A 137 16.64 1.39 -1.11
N PHE A 138 15.99 2.29 -1.84
CA PHE A 138 15.36 1.96 -3.11
C PHE A 138 16.35 1.51 -4.18
N VAL A 139 17.57 2.06 -4.19
CA VAL A 139 18.65 1.57 -5.05
C VAL A 139 19.01 0.12 -4.70
N LYS A 140 19.22 -0.20 -3.42
CA LYS A 140 19.51 -1.57 -2.96
C LYS A 140 18.37 -2.54 -3.28
N VAL A 141 17.11 -2.10 -3.20
CA VAL A 141 15.95 -2.90 -3.61
C VAL A 141 16.05 -3.27 -5.10
N GLY A 142 16.38 -2.30 -5.96
CA GLY A 142 16.61 -2.56 -7.39
C GLY A 142 17.78 -3.50 -7.66
N GLU A 143 18.89 -3.33 -6.96
CA GLU A 143 20.06 -4.24 -7.04
C GLU A 143 19.70 -5.67 -6.61
N THR A 144 18.94 -5.80 -5.52
CA THR A 144 18.49 -7.11 -5.01
C THR A 144 17.58 -7.82 -6.01
N ILE A 145 16.67 -7.09 -6.66
CA ILE A 145 15.80 -7.64 -7.73
C ILE A 145 16.65 -8.19 -8.87
N ASN A 146 17.65 -7.44 -9.33
CA ASN A 146 18.52 -7.88 -10.43
C ASN A 146 19.33 -9.13 -10.04
N LEU A 147 19.91 -9.15 -8.85
CA LEU A 147 20.64 -10.30 -8.34
C LEU A 147 19.77 -11.56 -8.27
N LEU A 148 18.54 -11.45 -7.75
CA LEU A 148 17.59 -12.56 -7.71
C LEU A 148 17.22 -13.05 -9.11
N LYS A 149 16.97 -12.15 -10.06
CA LYS A 149 16.68 -12.50 -11.46
C LYS A 149 17.83 -13.28 -12.09
N GLU A 150 19.07 -12.82 -11.92
CA GLU A 150 20.27 -13.50 -12.44
C GLU A 150 20.36 -14.93 -11.92
N LYS A 151 20.16 -15.14 -10.61
CA LYS A 151 20.13 -16.49 -10.03
C LYS A 151 19.01 -17.35 -10.60
N LEU A 152 17.80 -16.83 -10.76
CA LEU A 152 16.69 -17.57 -11.35
C LEU A 152 16.96 -17.97 -12.81
N VAL A 153 17.62 -17.11 -13.59
CA VAL A 153 18.03 -17.43 -14.97
C VAL A 153 19.03 -18.60 -14.97
N ILE A 154 20.02 -18.58 -14.08
CA ILE A 154 20.99 -19.68 -13.91
C ILE A 154 20.26 -20.98 -13.53
N ASP A 155 19.40 -20.95 -12.50
CA ASP A 155 18.65 -22.12 -12.03
C ASP A 155 17.68 -22.67 -13.08
N SER A 156 17.25 -21.83 -14.03
CA SER A 156 16.39 -22.25 -15.14
C SER A 156 17.15 -22.94 -16.29
N ASN A 157 18.48 -23.13 -16.16
CA ASN A 157 19.36 -23.60 -17.23
C ASN A 157 19.20 -22.80 -18.54
N GLY A 158 18.95 -21.50 -18.45
CA GLY A 158 18.77 -20.60 -19.60
C GLY A 158 17.43 -20.71 -20.33
N THR A 159 16.43 -21.40 -19.76
CA THR A 159 15.06 -21.38 -20.30
C THR A 159 14.40 -20.02 -20.14
N LEU A 160 14.70 -19.32 -19.04
CA LEU A 160 14.35 -17.91 -18.86
C LEU A 160 15.38 -17.03 -19.58
N LYS A 161 14.89 -16.15 -20.46
CA LYS A 161 15.72 -15.14 -21.13
C LYS A 161 15.64 -13.82 -20.39
N TYR A 162 16.77 -13.16 -20.24
CA TYR A 162 16.80 -11.76 -19.82
C TYR A 162 16.08 -10.90 -20.86
N SER A 163 14.98 -10.25 -20.46
CA SER A 163 14.27 -9.29 -21.31
C SER A 163 14.36 -7.90 -20.69
N GLU A 164 14.72 -6.93 -21.52
CA GLU A 164 14.52 -5.53 -21.18
C GLU A 164 13.07 -5.17 -21.49
N PHE A 165 12.28 -4.86 -20.46
CA PHE A 165 10.92 -4.40 -20.67
C PHE A 165 10.89 -2.95 -21.18
N PRO A 166 9.89 -2.60 -22.01
CA PRO A 166 9.71 -1.26 -22.51
C PRO A 166 9.61 -0.25 -21.35
N ILE A 167 10.12 0.96 -21.60
CA ILE A 167 9.94 2.08 -20.67
C ILE A 167 8.45 2.39 -20.63
N PHE A 168 7.83 2.24 -19.47
CA PHE A 168 6.48 2.73 -19.28
C PHE A 168 6.46 4.25 -19.35
N VAL A 169 5.66 4.79 -20.27
CA VAL A 169 5.45 6.24 -20.42
C VAL A 169 3.98 6.53 -20.13
N HIS A 170 3.67 6.68 -18.85
CA HIS A 170 2.43 7.32 -18.42
C HIS A 170 2.81 8.56 -17.62
N ASN A 171 2.54 9.73 -18.21
CA ASN A 171 2.75 11.00 -17.54
C ASN A 171 1.39 11.54 -17.08
N ASP A 172 1.09 11.39 -15.79
CA ASP A 172 -0.02 12.09 -15.16
C ASP A 172 0.55 13.37 -14.54
N GLU A 173 0.39 14.48 -15.25
CA GLU A 173 0.91 15.80 -14.84
C GLU A 173 -0.01 16.52 -13.85
N LYS A 174 -1.19 15.97 -13.53
CA LYS A 174 -2.09 16.59 -12.56
C LYS A 174 -1.62 16.24 -11.14
N ASN A 175 -1.13 17.22 -10.39
CA ASN A 175 -0.83 16.99 -8.98
C ASN A 175 -2.10 16.73 -8.16
N TYR A 176 -1.93 16.00 -7.06
CA TYR A 176 -2.96 15.98 -6.01
C TYR A 176 -3.08 17.37 -5.39
N ARG A 177 -4.26 17.68 -4.86
CA ARG A 177 -4.38 18.81 -3.95
C ARG A 177 -3.92 18.35 -2.57
N ASP A 178 -2.94 19.06 -2.05
CA ASP A 178 -2.43 18.83 -0.71
C ASP A 178 -3.31 19.53 0.32
N LYS A 179 -3.49 18.88 1.46
CA LYS A 179 -4.23 19.44 2.59
C LYS A 179 -3.60 19.01 3.90
N ASP A 180 -3.23 19.98 4.73
CA ASP A 180 -2.72 19.72 6.07
C ASP A 180 -3.83 19.87 7.11
N ILE A 181 -3.88 18.99 8.10
CA ILE A 181 -4.83 19.08 9.21
C ILE A 181 -4.09 18.79 10.51
N HIS A 182 -4.44 19.54 11.57
CA HIS A 182 -3.96 19.27 12.92
C HIS A 182 -4.53 17.95 13.46
N ASP A 183 -3.69 17.14 14.11
CA ASP A 183 -4.08 15.85 14.69
C ASP A 183 -5.30 15.94 15.61
N SER A 184 -5.38 16.97 16.45
CA SER A 184 -6.53 17.19 17.35
C SER A 184 -7.88 17.47 16.63
N VAL A 185 -7.84 17.95 15.38
CA VAL A 185 -9.04 18.17 14.54
C VAL A 185 -9.40 16.90 13.77
N PHE A 186 -8.40 16.11 13.40
CA PHE A 186 -8.58 14.91 12.61
C PHE A 186 -8.97 13.70 13.47
N PHE A 187 -8.23 13.46 14.56
CA PHE A 187 -8.42 12.34 15.49
C PHE A 187 -9.25 12.77 16.71
N ILE A 188 -10.55 12.96 16.49
CA ILE A 188 -11.53 13.25 17.55
C ILE A 188 -12.03 11.92 18.14
N GLY A 189 -12.20 11.88 19.46
CA GLY A 189 -12.82 10.74 20.15
C GLY A 189 -11.83 9.86 20.92
N GLU A 190 -12.32 8.69 21.31
CA GLU A 190 -11.60 7.75 22.16
C GLU A 190 -10.57 6.91 21.39
N ALA A 191 -9.83 6.07 22.12
CA ALA A 191 -8.78 5.23 21.55
C ALA A 191 -9.28 4.32 20.41
N GLU A 192 -10.49 3.75 20.51
CA GLU A 192 -11.07 2.91 19.46
C GLU A 192 -11.30 3.67 18.16
N GLU A 193 -11.79 4.91 18.24
CA GLU A 193 -12.04 5.76 17.08
C GLU A 193 -10.73 6.14 16.37
N LYS A 194 -9.71 6.47 17.15
CA LYS A 194 -8.35 6.74 16.64
C LYS A 194 -7.77 5.53 15.91
N ILE A 195 -7.98 4.33 16.44
CA ILE A 195 -7.56 3.09 15.80
C ILE A 195 -8.33 2.88 14.49
N ILE A 196 -9.66 3.02 14.50
CA ILE A 196 -10.46 2.83 13.27
C ILE A 196 -10.05 3.82 12.20
N ILE A 197 -9.95 5.12 12.52
CA ILE A 197 -9.51 6.15 11.57
C ILE A 197 -8.15 5.79 10.96
N THR A 198 -7.18 5.41 11.80
CA THR A 198 -5.84 4.99 11.32
C THR A 198 -5.96 3.82 10.35
N ARG A 199 -6.72 2.79 10.71
CA ARG A 199 -6.86 1.56 9.91
C ARG A 199 -7.61 1.81 8.59
N LEU A 200 -8.61 2.68 8.58
CA LEU A 200 -9.32 3.07 7.36
C LEU A 200 -8.40 3.83 6.40
N ILE A 201 -7.55 4.73 6.91
CA ILE A 201 -6.56 5.44 6.07
C ILE A 201 -5.58 4.46 5.42
N LEU A 202 -5.11 3.46 6.17
CA LEU A 202 -4.23 2.44 5.61
C LEU A 202 -4.93 1.63 4.52
N SER A 203 -6.16 1.17 4.76
CA SER A 203 -6.97 0.48 3.75
C SER A 203 -7.23 1.34 2.51
N LEU A 204 -7.53 2.63 2.70
CA LEU A 204 -7.80 3.57 1.61
C LEU A 204 -6.60 3.73 0.68
N GLN A 205 -5.38 3.86 1.23
CA GLN A 205 -4.20 4.09 0.41
C GLN A 205 -3.78 2.84 -0.37
N GLU A 206 -4.04 1.65 0.17
CA GLU A 206 -3.90 0.38 -0.56
C GLU A 206 -4.89 0.31 -1.73
N ALA A 207 -6.17 0.56 -1.46
CA ALA A 207 -7.24 0.53 -2.45
C ALA A 207 -7.03 1.60 -3.54
N SER A 208 -6.65 2.81 -3.16
CA SER A 208 -6.32 3.91 -4.07
C SER A 208 -5.16 3.56 -4.99
N THR A 209 -4.17 2.81 -4.50
CA THR A 209 -3.05 2.34 -5.33
C THR A 209 -3.48 1.26 -6.32
N CYS A 210 -4.37 0.34 -5.94
CA CYS A 210 -4.96 -0.61 -6.90
C CYS A 210 -5.72 0.12 -8.01
N ILE A 211 -6.59 1.05 -7.66
CA ILE A 211 -7.39 1.83 -8.61
C ILE A 211 -6.48 2.63 -9.54
N TRP A 212 -5.43 3.24 -9.00
CA TRP A 212 -4.46 3.96 -9.81
C TRP A 212 -3.74 3.03 -10.80
N LEU A 213 -3.21 1.89 -10.35
CA LEU A 213 -2.56 0.91 -11.23
C LEU A 213 -3.50 0.42 -12.35
N TYR A 214 -4.76 0.14 -12.01
CA TYR A 214 -5.79 -0.29 -12.97
C TYR A 214 -6.01 0.74 -14.08
N ASN A 215 -5.93 2.03 -13.75
CA ASN A 215 -6.15 3.12 -14.70
C ASN A 215 -4.94 3.46 -15.58
N ILE A 216 -3.72 3.15 -15.14
CA ILE A 216 -2.51 3.52 -15.89
C ILE A 216 -1.97 2.38 -16.76
N LEU A 217 -2.18 1.11 -16.36
CA LEU A 217 -1.62 -0.05 -17.05
C LEU A 217 -2.41 -0.39 -18.33
N GLN A 218 -1.74 -0.96 -19.33
CA GLN A 218 -2.34 -1.27 -20.62
C GLN A 218 -3.00 -2.65 -20.61
N LEU A 219 -4.31 -2.66 -20.31
CA LEU A 219 -5.09 -3.90 -20.18
C LEU A 219 -5.78 -4.35 -21.47
N ASN A 220 -5.64 -3.59 -22.57
CA ASN A 220 -6.41 -3.77 -23.81
C ASN A 220 -6.01 -5.00 -24.66
N THR A 221 -5.08 -5.83 -24.20
CA THR A 221 -4.71 -7.07 -24.90
C THR A 221 -5.63 -8.21 -24.44
N THR A 222 -6.02 -9.13 -25.32
CA THR A 222 -6.76 -10.33 -24.90
C THR A 222 -5.86 -11.35 -24.19
N GLU A 223 -4.57 -11.36 -24.51
CA GLU A 223 -3.58 -12.26 -23.92
C GLU A 223 -3.05 -11.77 -22.56
N LEU A 224 -2.58 -12.72 -21.73
CA LEU A 224 -1.84 -12.43 -20.51
C LEU A 224 -0.52 -11.74 -20.86
N ASN A 225 -0.45 -10.45 -20.55
CA ASN A 225 0.79 -9.67 -20.61
C ASN A 225 1.31 -9.37 -19.20
N LEU A 226 2.49 -8.74 -19.12
CA LEU A 226 3.09 -8.38 -17.83
C LEU A 226 2.22 -7.41 -17.01
N ASP A 227 1.55 -6.46 -17.67
CA ASP A 227 0.67 -5.48 -17.02
C ASP A 227 -0.48 -6.17 -16.28
N LYS A 228 -1.22 -7.05 -16.97
CA LYS A 228 -2.30 -7.86 -16.40
C LYS A 228 -1.80 -8.77 -15.28
N TYR A 229 -0.63 -9.40 -15.49
CA TYR A 229 -0.01 -10.27 -14.50
C TYR A 229 0.27 -9.51 -13.19
N ILE A 230 0.97 -8.38 -13.26
CA ILE A 230 1.32 -7.57 -12.08
C ILE A 230 0.08 -7.02 -11.42
N LEU A 231 -0.86 -6.50 -12.21
CA LEU A 231 -2.07 -5.90 -11.67
C LEU A 231 -2.90 -6.94 -10.92
N MET A 232 -3.04 -8.16 -11.46
CA MET A 232 -3.69 -9.26 -10.76
C MET A 232 -2.93 -9.67 -9.49
N ARG A 233 -1.60 -9.76 -9.56
CA ARG A 233 -0.73 -10.12 -8.44
C ARG A 233 -0.88 -9.15 -7.27
N LEU A 234 -0.79 -7.85 -7.55
CA LEU A 234 -0.90 -6.82 -6.52
C LEU A 234 -2.33 -6.63 -6.03
N SER A 235 -3.32 -6.66 -6.94
CA SER A 235 -4.72 -6.44 -6.56
C SER A 235 -5.24 -7.56 -5.66
N SER A 236 -4.88 -8.82 -5.93
CA SER A 236 -5.26 -9.96 -5.08
C SER A 236 -4.67 -9.91 -3.68
N ILE A 237 -3.40 -9.49 -3.53
CA ILE A 237 -2.78 -9.25 -2.22
C ILE A 237 -3.49 -8.10 -1.49
N LYS A 238 -3.66 -6.96 -2.17
CA LYS A 238 -4.19 -5.75 -1.56
C LYS A 238 -5.66 -5.88 -1.16
N ILE A 239 -6.52 -6.48 -2.00
CA ILE A 239 -7.94 -6.64 -1.66
C ILE A 239 -8.14 -7.54 -0.44
N ASP A 240 -7.38 -8.63 -0.34
CA ASP A 240 -7.49 -9.57 0.76
C ASP A 240 -7.05 -8.92 2.09
N GLU A 241 -5.93 -8.19 2.09
CA GLU A 241 -5.46 -7.46 3.29
C GLU A 241 -6.39 -6.29 3.68
N VAL A 242 -6.95 -5.58 2.70
CA VAL A 242 -7.92 -4.51 2.93
C VAL A 242 -9.20 -5.09 3.55
N MET A 243 -9.73 -6.18 2.99
CA MET A 243 -10.94 -6.81 3.50
C MET A 243 -10.72 -7.46 4.87
N ASP A 244 -9.57 -8.11 5.10
CA ASP A 244 -9.22 -8.66 6.42
C ASP A 244 -9.11 -7.54 7.47
N ASN A 245 -8.53 -6.39 7.13
CA ASN A 245 -8.48 -5.24 8.04
C ASN A 245 -9.87 -4.76 8.46
N ILE A 246 -10.80 -4.62 7.51
CA ILE A 246 -12.17 -4.17 7.78
C ILE A 246 -12.93 -5.20 8.60
N LYS A 247 -12.81 -6.49 8.26
CA LYS A 247 -13.39 -7.59 9.05
C LYS A 247 -12.84 -7.62 10.46
N ASN A 248 -11.54 -7.39 10.65
CA ASN A 248 -10.91 -7.32 11.95
C ASN A 248 -11.43 -6.11 12.76
N MET A 249 -11.64 -4.94 12.13
CA MET A 249 -12.30 -3.81 12.81
C MET A 249 -13.72 -4.19 13.25
N ASN A 250 -14.53 -4.79 12.38
CA ASN A 250 -15.88 -5.26 12.72
C ASN A 250 -15.87 -6.27 13.89
N LYS A 251 -14.88 -7.17 13.92
CA LYS A 251 -14.77 -8.21 14.93
C LYS A 251 -14.27 -7.69 16.28
N PHE A 252 -13.23 -6.86 16.30
CA PHE A 252 -12.50 -6.50 17.52
C PHE A 252 -12.81 -5.08 18.02
N LEU A 253 -13.36 -4.21 17.18
CA LEU A 253 -13.80 -2.85 17.52
C LEU A 253 -15.31 -2.72 17.28
N LYS A 254 -16.05 -3.80 17.55
CA LYS A 254 -17.45 -4.01 17.12
C LYS A 254 -18.35 -2.82 17.46
N GLY A 255 -18.30 -2.33 18.70
CA GLY A 255 -19.18 -1.24 19.14
C GLY A 255 -19.04 0.00 18.26
N LYS A 256 -17.81 0.52 18.13
CA LYS A 256 -17.55 1.70 17.31
C LYS A 256 -17.70 1.45 15.81
N PHE A 257 -17.29 0.28 15.33
CA PHE A 257 -17.45 -0.09 13.91
C PHE A 257 -18.93 -0.16 13.52
N THR A 258 -19.79 -0.78 14.33
CA THR A 258 -21.24 -0.85 14.08
C THR A 258 -21.86 0.54 14.02
N GLN A 259 -21.51 1.46 14.93
CA GLN A 259 -22.00 2.84 14.88
C GLN A 259 -21.63 3.56 13.58
N ILE A 260 -20.38 3.38 13.12
CA ILE A 260 -19.93 3.96 11.85
C ILE A 260 -20.73 3.34 10.70
N ASP A 261 -20.80 2.02 10.63
CA ASP A 261 -21.47 1.32 9.55
C ASP A 261 -22.98 1.65 9.47
N GLU A 262 -23.64 1.77 10.62
CA GLU A 262 -25.03 2.25 10.73
C GLU A 262 -25.23 3.62 10.07
N SER A 263 -24.29 4.56 10.27
CA SER A 263 -24.36 5.89 9.66
C SER A 263 -24.20 5.87 8.14
N TYR A 264 -23.69 4.77 7.59
CA TYR A 264 -23.56 4.50 6.17
C TYR A 264 -24.53 3.41 5.70
N ASN A 265 -25.66 3.20 6.37
CA ASN A 265 -26.67 2.21 5.99
C ASN A 265 -26.12 0.78 5.83
N TYR A 266 -25.14 0.40 6.66
CA TYR A 266 -24.50 -0.91 6.68
C TYR A 266 -23.71 -1.26 5.40
N GLU A 267 -23.27 -0.26 4.64
CA GLU A 267 -22.55 -0.44 3.39
C GLU A 267 -21.19 -1.13 3.56
N PHE A 268 -20.47 -0.92 4.67
CA PHE A 268 -19.23 -1.68 4.93
C PHE A 268 -19.55 -3.16 5.17
N SER A 269 -20.54 -3.47 6.00
CA SER A 269 -20.96 -4.86 6.23
C SER A 269 -21.46 -5.54 4.95
N ARG A 270 -22.18 -4.81 4.09
CA ARG A 270 -22.61 -5.31 2.79
C ARG A 270 -21.42 -5.68 1.91
N LEU A 271 -20.45 -4.77 1.74
CA LEU A 271 -19.24 -5.04 0.96
C LEU A 271 -18.46 -6.25 1.47
N ILE A 272 -18.33 -6.40 2.79
CA ILE A 272 -17.69 -7.57 3.41
C ILE A 272 -18.44 -8.86 3.06
N SER A 273 -19.76 -8.87 3.23
CA SER A 273 -20.61 -10.04 2.94
C SER A 273 -20.52 -10.43 1.48
N ASP A 274 -20.58 -9.46 0.57
CA ASP A 274 -20.58 -9.71 -0.87
C ASP A 274 -19.21 -10.22 -1.32
N TYR A 275 -18.13 -9.63 -0.80
CA TYR A 275 -16.77 -10.11 -1.04
C TYR A 275 -16.62 -11.57 -0.62
N ASP A 276 -17.07 -11.93 0.58
CA ASP A 276 -16.95 -13.31 1.09
C ASP A 276 -17.73 -14.33 0.28
N LYS A 277 -18.87 -13.93 -0.32
CA LYS A 277 -19.71 -14.81 -1.13
C LYS A 277 -19.26 -14.91 -2.59
N ASP A 278 -18.63 -13.88 -3.14
CA ASP A 278 -18.30 -13.78 -4.57
C ASP A 278 -16.83 -14.11 -4.85
N ILE A 279 -15.89 -13.24 -4.48
CA ILE A 279 -14.47 -13.34 -4.88
C ILE A 279 -13.49 -13.63 -3.74
N GLY A 280 -13.96 -13.74 -2.51
CA GLY A 280 -13.10 -13.79 -1.33
C GLY A 280 -12.21 -15.03 -1.24
N GLU A 281 -12.73 -16.21 -1.60
CA GLU A 281 -11.89 -17.43 -1.69
C GLU A 281 -10.87 -17.31 -2.82
N GLU A 282 -11.29 -16.86 -4.00
CA GLU A 282 -10.41 -16.73 -5.18
C GLU A 282 -9.24 -15.78 -4.90
N CYS A 283 -9.52 -14.61 -4.29
CA CYS A 283 -8.49 -13.65 -3.93
C CYS A 283 -7.51 -14.21 -2.88
N ARG A 284 -8.02 -14.98 -1.90
CA ARG A 284 -7.19 -15.63 -0.88
C ARG A 284 -6.29 -16.72 -1.47
N VAL A 285 -6.80 -17.51 -2.43
CA VAL A 285 -6.01 -18.49 -3.18
C VAL A 285 -4.87 -17.79 -3.93
N LEU A 286 -5.20 -16.76 -4.72
CA LEU A 286 -4.23 -15.96 -5.47
C LEU A 286 -3.19 -15.29 -4.57
N ARG A 287 -3.62 -14.71 -3.44
CA ARG A 287 -2.73 -14.08 -2.44
C ARG A 287 -1.79 -15.10 -1.82
N ASN A 288 -2.27 -16.31 -1.49
CA ASN A 288 -1.45 -17.34 -0.86
C ASN A 288 -0.36 -17.89 -1.79
N MET A 289 -0.52 -17.76 -3.12
CA MET A 289 0.53 -18.07 -4.10
C MET A 289 1.68 -17.05 -4.08
N ILE A 290 1.72 -16.12 -3.11
CA ILE A 290 2.94 -15.39 -2.75
C ILE A 290 4.00 -16.32 -2.14
N HIS A 291 3.57 -17.50 -1.70
CA HIS A 291 4.42 -18.59 -1.27
C HIS A 291 4.76 -19.50 -2.47
N TYR A 292 5.99 -19.38 -2.97
CA TYR A 292 6.51 -20.15 -4.09
C TYR A 292 6.77 -21.59 -3.68
N ASN A 293 6.25 -22.54 -4.46
CA ASN A 293 6.45 -23.96 -4.21
C ASN A 293 6.85 -24.69 -5.50
N LYS A 294 8.00 -25.37 -5.48
CA LYS A 294 8.52 -26.11 -6.63
C LYS A 294 7.62 -27.30 -7.04
N ASN A 295 6.76 -27.79 -6.15
CA ASN A 295 5.92 -28.97 -6.36
C ASN A 295 4.43 -28.66 -6.57
N ASP A 296 3.98 -27.42 -6.33
CA ASP A 296 2.56 -27.03 -6.45
C ASP A 296 2.34 -26.06 -7.61
N VAL A 297 1.07 -25.75 -7.87
CA VAL A 297 0.64 -24.71 -8.83
C VAL A 297 1.04 -23.34 -8.26
N ASN A 298 1.87 -22.61 -9.00
CA ASN A 298 2.24 -21.24 -8.64
C ASN A 298 1.33 -20.23 -9.36
N PHE A 299 1.46 -18.96 -9.00
CA PHE A 299 0.58 -17.88 -9.48
C PHE A 299 0.47 -17.83 -11.02
N LEU A 300 1.61 -17.87 -11.73
CA LEU A 300 1.63 -17.86 -13.20
C LEU A 300 0.93 -19.09 -13.80
N ASP A 301 1.15 -20.28 -13.23
CA ASP A 301 0.50 -21.52 -13.67
C ASP A 301 -1.01 -21.43 -13.51
N TYR A 302 -1.45 -20.93 -12.36
CA TYR A 302 -2.85 -20.80 -12.02
C TYR A 302 -3.58 -19.87 -13.00
N LEU A 303 -2.99 -18.72 -13.33
CA LEU A 303 -3.56 -17.79 -14.32
C LEU A 303 -3.68 -18.44 -15.70
N HIS A 304 -2.68 -19.20 -16.15
CA HIS A 304 -2.75 -19.90 -17.43
C HIS A 304 -3.85 -20.97 -17.44
N ILE A 305 -4.01 -21.73 -16.36
CA ILE A 305 -5.08 -22.72 -16.22
C ILE A 305 -6.45 -22.03 -16.30
N LYS A 306 -6.64 -20.94 -15.53
CA LYS A 306 -7.90 -20.20 -15.53
C LYS A 306 -8.23 -19.58 -16.89
N LEU A 307 -7.23 -19.05 -17.60
CA LEU A 307 -7.41 -18.47 -18.93
C LEU A 307 -7.71 -19.51 -20.01
N ALA A 308 -7.26 -20.75 -19.84
CA ALA A 308 -7.61 -21.84 -20.74
C ALA A 308 -9.10 -22.23 -20.60
N ASP A 309 -9.66 -22.12 -19.40
CA ASP A 309 -11.07 -22.39 -19.12
C ASP A 309 -11.98 -21.19 -19.42
N ASP A 310 -11.54 -19.98 -19.07
CA ASP A 310 -12.24 -18.71 -19.28
C ASP A 310 -11.24 -17.62 -19.70
N SER A 311 -11.24 -17.29 -20.99
CA SER A 311 -10.36 -16.27 -21.56
C SER A 311 -10.57 -14.87 -20.98
N THR A 312 -11.71 -14.61 -20.32
CA THR A 312 -12.04 -13.33 -19.69
C THR A 312 -11.76 -13.29 -18.20
N TYR A 313 -11.28 -14.40 -17.61
CA TYR A 313 -11.10 -14.54 -16.15
C TYR A 313 -10.35 -13.37 -15.51
N ILE A 314 -9.21 -12.97 -16.10
CA ILE A 314 -8.38 -11.90 -15.54
C ILE A 314 -9.11 -10.55 -15.56
N ASP A 315 -9.67 -10.19 -16.71
CA ASP A 315 -10.34 -8.89 -16.88
C ASP A 315 -11.61 -8.83 -16.03
N GLY A 316 -12.37 -9.93 -15.99
CA GLY A 316 -13.56 -10.07 -15.17
C GLY A 316 -13.25 -9.95 -13.67
N LEU A 317 -12.23 -10.65 -13.18
CA LEU A 317 -11.85 -10.59 -11.76
C LEU A 317 -11.23 -9.24 -11.39
N LEU A 318 -10.37 -8.65 -12.22
CA LEU A 318 -9.83 -7.31 -11.98
C LEU A 318 -10.95 -6.26 -11.93
N ASN A 319 -11.87 -6.28 -12.90
CA ASN A 319 -13.01 -5.37 -12.91
C ASN A 319 -13.85 -5.53 -11.64
N LYS A 320 -14.11 -6.77 -11.18
CA LYS A 320 -14.80 -7.00 -9.90
C LYS A 320 -14.02 -6.41 -8.73
N ILE A 321 -12.74 -6.75 -8.57
CA ILE A 321 -11.90 -6.26 -7.46
C ILE A 321 -11.92 -4.73 -7.40
N ILE A 322 -11.72 -4.07 -8.53
CA ILE A 322 -11.58 -2.61 -8.58
C ILE A 322 -12.95 -1.94 -8.44
N ASN A 323 -13.88 -2.22 -9.35
CA ASN A 323 -15.10 -1.43 -9.49
C ASN A 323 -16.20 -1.84 -8.50
N ASN A 324 -16.22 -3.10 -8.05
CA ASN A 324 -17.25 -3.56 -7.11
C ASN A 324 -16.80 -3.49 -5.65
N TYR A 325 -15.50 -3.42 -5.37
CA TYR A 325 -14.99 -3.44 -4.00
C TYR A 325 -14.06 -2.28 -3.66
N MET A 326 -12.94 -2.09 -4.37
CA MET A 326 -11.97 -1.04 -4.02
C MET A 326 -12.52 0.37 -4.19
N GLU A 327 -13.17 0.68 -5.32
CA GLU A 327 -13.75 2.00 -5.57
C GLU A 327 -14.88 2.32 -4.57
N PRO A 328 -15.90 1.46 -4.37
CA PRO A 328 -16.93 1.70 -3.36
C PRO A 328 -16.36 1.89 -1.96
N LEU A 329 -15.35 1.08 -1.58
CA LEU A 329 -14.70 1.21 -0.28
C LEU A 329 -13.97 2.55 -0.14
N CYS A 330 -13.22 2.98 -1.15
CA CYS A 330 -12.55 4.27 -1.14
C CYS A 330 -13.54 5.42 -0.96
N LEU A 331 -14.70 5.36 -1.62
CA LEU A 331 -15.76 6.34 -1.47
C LEU A 331 -16.33 6.34 -0.05
N LEU A 332 -16.65 5.18 0.52
CA LEU A 332 -17.14 5.07 1.89
C LEU A 332 -16.15 5.65 2.90
N ILE A 333 -14.87 5.27 2.80
CA ILE A 333 -13.83 5.76 3.69
C ILE A 333 -13.62 7.27 3.53
N THR A 334 -13.57 7.76 2.28
CA THR A 334 -13.44 9.20 1.99
C THR A 334 -14.58 9.98 2.62
N ASN A 335 -15.82 9.53 2.45
CA ASN A 335 -17.00 10.18 2.99
C ASN A 335 -17.02 10.15 4.52
N TYR A 336 -16.52 9.08 5.14
CA TYR A 336 -16.42 8.97 6.61
C TYR A 336 -15.35 9.89 7.18
N LEU A 337 -14.17 9.91 6.56
CA LEU A 337 -13.05 10.72 7.05
C LEU A 337 -13.25 12.20 6.77
N ASP A 338 -14.02 12.55 5.73
CA ASP A 338 -14.45 13.90 5.38
C ASP A 338 -13.29 14.92 5.40
N VAL A 339 -12.13 14.50 4.90
CA VAL A 339 -10.89 15.30 4.94
C VAL A 339 -11.08 16.63 4.24
N ASP A 340 -11.84 16.67 3.14
CA ASP A 340 -11.99 17.89 2.36
C ASP A 340 -12.75 19.01 3.09
N ASN A 341 -13.65 18.66 4.02
CA ASN A 341 -14.41 19.67 4.77
C ASN A 341 -13.78 20.02 6.12
N LYS A 342 -12.79 19.25 6.60
CA LYS A 342 -12.07 19.57 7.85
C LYS A 342 -11.27 20.88 7.73
N ARG A 343 -11.19 21.63 8.83
CA ARG A 343 -10.43 22.89 8.87
C ARG A 343 -8.93 22.62 8.75
N SER A 344 -8.27 23.40 7.90
CA SER A 344 -6.82 23.55 7.84
C SER A 344 -6.45 24.95 8.36
N MET A 345 -5.28 25.07 8.98
CA MET A 345 -4.73 26.37 9.33
C MET A 345 -4.19 27.06 8.08
N ASN A 346 -4.44 28.36 7.96
CA ASN A 346 -3.79 29.16 6.93
C ASN A 346 -2.34 29.53 7.33
N ASP A 347 -1.56 30.03 6.37
CA ASP A 347 -0.13 30.34 6.59
C ASP A 347 0.10 31.33 7.74
N TRP A 348 -0.74 32.35 7.88
CA TRP A 348 -0.63 33.33 8.97
C TRP A 348 -0.93 32.71 10.34
N GLU A 349 -1.92 31.82 10.41
CA GLU A 349 -2.21 31.05 11.63
C GLU A 349 -1.02 30.16 11.99
N LYS A 350 -0.43 29.45 11.02
CA LYS A 350 0.75 28.60 11.24
C LYS A 350 1.94 29.43 11.73
N ILE A 351 2.24 30.56 11.08
CA ILE A 351 3.34 31.47 11.45
C ILE A 351 3.13 32.03 12.86
N SER A 352 1.95 32.57 13.15
CA SER A 352 1.66 33.21 14.44
C SER A 352 1.74 32.21 15.60
N LYS A 353 1.17 31.01 15.45
CA LYS A 353 1.26 29.96 16.48
C LYS A 353 2.68 29.49 16.69
N ARG A 354 3.47 29.30 15.63
CA ARG A 354 4.87 28.86 15.75
C ARG A 354 5.73 29.90 16.47
N LEU A 355 5.54 31.18 16.15
CA LEU A 355 6.21 32.28 16.84
C LEU A 355 5.84 32.32 18.32
N TYR A 356 4.55 32.22 18.64
CA TYR A 356 4.06 32.19 20.02
C TYR A 356 4.60 31.00 20.81
N SER A 357 4.59 29.79 20.23
CA SER A 357 5.12 28.56 20.82
C SER A 357 6.62 28.70 21.14
N ARG A 358 7.41 29.24 20.21
CA ARG A 358 8.85 29.49 20.44
C ARG A 358 9.09 30.54 21.53
N LEU A 359 8.37 31.66 21.50
CA LEU A 359 8.53 32.73 22.49
C LEU A 359 8.12 32.27 23.90
N SER A 360 7.00 31.56 24.03
CA SER A 360 6.54 31.01 25.31
C SER A 360 7.46 29.91 25.84
N GLY A 361 8.08 29.11 24.96
CA GLY A 361 9.10 28.13 25.32
C GLY A 361 10.41 28.76 25.83
N ILE A 362 10.81 29.91 25.28
CA ILE A 362 11.96 30.69 25.75
C ILE A 362 11.69 31.32 27.12
N LEU A 363 10.49 31.85 27.35
CA LEU A 363 10.10 32.48 28.62
C LEU A 363 9.90 31.48 29.78
N ARG A 364 9.78 30.19 29.48
CA ARG A 364 9.64 29.11 30.48
C ARG A 364 10.97 28.41 30.83
N ARG A 365 12.06 28.75 30.15
CA ARG A 365 13.43 28.33 30.48
C ARG A 365 14.13 29.48 31.22
#